data_AF-A0A137R077-F1
#
_entry.id   AF-A0A137R077-F1
#
_cell.length_a   1.000
_cell.length_b   1.000
_cell.length_c   1.000
_cell.angle_alpha   90.00
_cell.angle_beta   90.00
_cell.angle_gamma   90.00
#
_symmetry.space_group_name_H-M   'P 1'
#
loop_
_entity.id
_entity.type
_entity.pdbx_description
1 polymer ?
#
loop_
_entity_poly.entity_id
_entity_poly.type
_entity_poly.pdbx_seq_one_letter_code
_entity_poly.pdbx_strand_id
1 'polypeptide(L)'
;MTVTINNIEHVIEPYIANLGEPCLLLGIPWFEQMNPDIDWQNKTLCLSTPPTWDEYLNELSEDEIIYFLGQEEEQINVKTNTAMSLTQEFSKKEESDPLKLIPPEYRPYLKVFSEKESQRFPPKQKWDHEIELLDSFKPKAFPNYKLAPKEMDELDKFLDENLEKGYIQELKSPMASPFFFVSKKDRKL
;
A
#
# COMPACT_ATOMS: atom_id res chain seq x y z
N MET A 1 -13.72 20.53 14.93
CA MET A 1 -13.72 19.07 15.05
C MET A 1 -13.05 18.69 16.36
N THR A 2 -13.74 17.98 17.25
CA THR A 2 -13.15 17.45 18.49
C THR A 2 -12.52 16.10 18.22
N VAL A 3 -11.25 15.94 18.59
CA VAL A 3 -10.52 14.67 18.49
C VAL A 3 -10.01 14.33 19.88
N THR A 4 -10.30 13.11 20.34
CA THR A 4 -9.85 12.62 21.64
C THR A 4 -8.54 11.86 21.47
N ILE A 5 -7.47 12.37 22.07
CA ILE A 5 -6.16 11.72 22.07
C ILE A 5 -5.78 11.48 23.53
N ASN A 6 -5.46 10.25 23.89
CA ASN A 6 -5.09 9.84 25.26
C ASN A 6 -6.12 10.27 26.34
N ASN A 7 -7.42 10.09 26.07
CA ASN A 7 -8.53 10.50 26.95
C ASN A 7 -8.63 12.01 27.23
N ILE A 8 -7.93 12.85 26.47
CA ILE A 8 -8.07 14.31 26.52
C ILE A 8 -8.76 14.76 25.23
N GLU A 9 -9.88 15.48 25.37
CA GLU A 9 -10.58 16.05 24.22
C GLU A 9 -9.85 17.31 23.74
N HIS A 10 -9.41 17.28 22.49
CA HIS A 10 -8.82 18.43 21.82
C HIS A 10 -9.81 18.98 20.80
N VAL A 11 -10.22 20.23 20.96
CA VAL A 11 -11.00 20.95 19.95
C VAL A 11 -10.02 21.45 18.89
N ILE A 12 -10.03 20.83 17.72
CA ILE A 12 -9.25 21.26 16.56
C ILE A 12 -10.18 22.01 15.61
N GLU A 13 -9.90 23.26 15.30
CA GLU A 13 -10.55 23.98 14.21
C GLU A 13 -9.74 23.74 12.92
N PRO A 14 -10.21 22.90 11.99
CA PRO A 14 -9.47 22.66 10.77
C PRO A 14 -9.50 23.92 9.90
N TYR A 15 -8.31 24.46 9.60
CA TYR A 15 -8.16 25.50 8.58
C TYR A 15 -8.17 24.84 7.20
N ILE A 16 -9.30 24.95 6.49
CA ILE A 16 -9.37 24.61 5.07
C ILE A 16 -8.79 25.82 4.32
N ALA A 17 -7.51 25.76 3.96
CA ALA A 17 -6.89 26.74 3.10
C ALA A 17 -7.25 26.43 1.63
N ASN A 18 -7.94 27.35 0.96
CA ASN A 18 -8.02 27.35 -0.49
C ASN A 18 -6.68 27.86 -1.01
N LEU A 19 -5.80 26.95 -1.43
CA LEU A 19 -4.40 27.25 -1.74
C LEU A 19 -4.19 28.09 -3.02
N GLY A 20 -5.27 28.49 -3.72
CA GLY A 20 -5.15 29.21 -5.00
C GLY A 20 -4.27 28.44 -5.99
N GLU A 21 -3.59 29.14 -6.89
CA GLU A 21 -2.36 28.61 -7.50
C GLU A 21 -1.19 28.92 -6.54
N PRO A 22 -0.52 27.93 -5.94
CA PRO A 22 0.64 28.20 -5.12
C PRO A 22 1.92 28.13 -5.97
N CYS A 23 2.49 29.31 -6.18
CA CYS A 23 3.87 29.56 -6.59
C CYS A 23 4.81 29.10 -5.46
N LEU A 24 5.59 28.04 -5.69
CA LEU A 24 6.69 27.52 -4.85
C LEU A 24 6.33 26.82 -3.52
N LEU A 25 6.50 25.48 -3.50
CA LEU A 25 6.52 24.65 -2.30
C LEU A 25 7.97 24.39 -1.87
N LEU A 26 8.36 24.91 -0.70
CA LEU A 26 9.70 24.72 -0.15
C LEU A 26 9.70 23.51 0.79
N GLY A 27 10.48 22.48 0.44
CA GLY A 27 10.60 21.24 1.21
C GLY A 27 11.46 21.37 2.47
N ILE A 28 11.46 20.33 3.30
CA ILE A 28 12.28 20.24 4.53
C ILE A 28 13.78 20.50 4.29
N PRO A 29 14.43 19.99 3.23
CA PRO A 29 15.84 20.28 2.98
C PRO A 29 16.14 21.78 2.82
N TRP A 30 15.21 22.54 2.24
CA TRP A 30 15.34 24.00 2.11
C TRP A 30 15.28 24.69 3.47
N PHE A 31 14.38 24.26 4.35
CA PHE A 31 14.27 24.78 5.71
C PHE A 31 15.50 24.46 6.56
N GLU A 32 16.08 23.27 6.43
CA GLU A 32 17.32 22.91 7.12
C GLU A 32 18.50 23.77 6.64
N GLN A 33 18.56 24.07 5.34
CA GLN A 33 19.65 24.85 4.75
C GLN A 33 19.55 26.35 5.07
N MET A 34 18.38 26.95 4.92
CA MET A 34 18.16 28.38 5.15
C MET A 34 17.94 28.72 6.62
N ASN A 35 17.51 27.73 7.41
CA ASN A 35 17.17 27.83 8.83
C ASN A 35 16.46 29.15 9.19
N PRO A 36 15.33 29.47 8.54
CA PRO A 36 14.64 30.72 8.74
C PRO A 36 14.03 30.81 10.15
N ASP A 37 13.91 32.02 10.66
CA ASP A 37 13.08 32.29 11.83
C ASP A 37 11.61 32.40 11.40
N ILE A 38 10.77 31.49 11.90
CA ILE A 38 9.36 31.38 11.49
C ILE A 38 8.47 31.78 12.67
N ASP A 39 7.76 32.90 12.50
CA ASP A 39 6.69 33.28 13.41
C ASP A 39 5.37 32.67 12.91
N TRP A 40 5.00 31.55 13.54
CA TRP A 40 3.77 30.83 13.23
C TRP A 40 2.49 31.60 13.58
N GLN A 41 2.53 32.51 14.57
CA GLN A 41 1.35 33.28 14.97
C GLN A 41 1.03 34.36 13.94
N ASN A 42 2.07 35.06 13.48
CA ASN A 42 1.94 36.14 12.49
C ASN A 42 2.06 35.65 11.04
N LYS A 43 2.39 34.36 10.84
CA LYS A 43 2.62 33.72 9.53
C LYS A 43 3.72 34.42 8.73
N THR A 44 4.76 34.86 9.42
CA THR A 44 5.91 35.53 8.81
C THR A 44 7.15 34.67 8.88
N LEU A 45 8.01 34.79 7.87
CA LEU A 45 9.29 34.10 7.79
C LEU A 45 10.40 35.13 7.59
N CYS A 46 11.46 35.05 8.40
CA CYS A 46 12.59 35.95 8.38
C CYS A 46 13.89 35.17 8.11
N LEU A 47 14.66 35.61 7.12
CA LEU A 47 15.99 35.06 6.82
C LEU A 47 17.06 35.92 7.48
N SER A 48 17.92 35.32 8.31
CA SER A 48 18.98 36.05 9.02
C SER A 48 20.07 36.57 8.08
N THR A 49 20.26 35.90 6.94
CA THR A 49 21.09 36.35 5.83
C THR A 49 20.30 36.09 4.55
N PRO A 50 19.58 37.09 3.99
CA PRO A 50 18.95 36.89 2.70
C PRO A 50 20.04 36.64 1.66
N PRO A 51 20.00 35.55 0.88
CA PRO A 51 20.87 35.45 -0.28
C PRO A 51 20.57 36.62 -1.22
N THR A 52 21.57 37.13 -1.93
CA THR A 52 21.37 38.04 -3.06
C THR A 52 20.60 37.28 -4.15
N TRP A 53 19.27 37.41 -4.12
CA TRP A 53 18.36 36.71 -5.04
C TRP A 53 18.67 37.02 -6.51
N ASP A 54 19.29 38.16 -6.79
CA ASP A 54 19.66 38.61 -8.15
C ASP A 54 20.75 37.75 -8.80
N GLU A 55 21.64 37.09 -8.06
CA GLU A 55 22.63 36.17 -8.67
C GLU A 55 22.02 34.78 -8.90
N TYR A 56 21.16 34.31 -8.00
CA TYR A 56 20.58 32.96 -8.08
C TYR A 56 19.43 32.83 -9.08
N LEU A 57 18.60 33.87 -9.27
CA LEU A 57 17.46 33.81 -10.19
C LEU A 57 17.83 34.08 -11.65
N ASN A 58 18.96 34.76 -11.91
CA ASN A 58 19.41 35.09 -13.27
C ASN A 58 20.25 34.00 -13.93
N GLU A 59 20.80 33.04 -13.16
CA GLU A 59 21.53 31.88 -13.70
C GLU A 59 20.63 30.68 -14.01
N LEU A 60 19.42 30.63 -13.43
CA LEU A 60 18.51 29.50 -13.59
C LEU A 60 17.62 29.70 -14.83
N SER A 61 17.69 28.80 -15.80
CA SER A 61 16.75 28.81 -16.94
C SER A 61 15.34 28.47 -16.47
N GLU A 62 14.31 28.83 -17.26
CA GLU A 62 12.91 28.45 -16.98
C GLU A 62 12.76 26.94 -16.71
N ASP A 63 13.60 26.10 -17.33
CA ASP A 63 13.63 24.66 -17.16
C ASP A 63 14.15 24.21 -15.77
N GLU A 64 15.06 24.96 -15.16
CA GLU A 64 15.59 24.67 -13.80
C GLU A 64 14.63 25.15 -12.70
N ILE A 65 13.90 26.24 -12.94
CA ILE A 65 12.80 26.68 -12.08
C ILE A 65 11.70 25.60 -12.05
N ILE A 66 11.43 24.98 -13.20
CA ILE A 66 10.53 23.83 -13.31
C ILE A 66 11.09 22.61 -12.57
N TYR A 67 12.40 22.35 -12.59
CA TYR A 67 12.99 21.22 -11.85
C TYR A 67 12.89 21.38 -10.31
N PHE A 68 12.95 22.61 -9.78
CA PHE A 68 12.74 22.88 -8.36
C PHE A 68 11.26 22.76 -7.94
N LEU A 69 10.33 23.15 -8.81
CA LEU A 69 8.87 22.99 -8.61
C LEU A 69 8.36 21.59 -8.99
N GLY A 70 9.18 20.83 -9.70
CA GLY A 70 8.81 19.65 -10.46
C GLY A 70 9.83 18.53 -10.29
N GLN A 71 10.29 18.28 -9.07
CA GLN A 71 10.58 16.89 -8.71
C GLN A 71 9.26 16.13 -8.61
N GLU A 72 8.73 15.72 -9.77
CA GLU A 72 8.42 14.31 -9.91
C GLU A 72 9.76 13.56 -10.00
N GLU A 73 10.32 13.20 -8.86
CA GLU A 73 10.47 11.76 -8.75
C GLU A 73 9.08 11.24 -8.42
N GLU A 74 8.61 10.29 -9.22
CA GLU A 74 7.61 9.31 -8.85
C GLU A 74 8.05 8.50 -7.60
N GLN A 75 8.51 9.13 -6.53
CA GLN A 75 8.28 8.63 -5.21
C GLN A 75 6.86 9.05 -4.88
N ILE A 76 5.92 8.20 -5.33
CA ILE A 76 4.67 7.98 -4.62
C ILE A 76 5.01 8.22 -3.14
N ASN A 77 4.34 9.17 -2.51
CA ASN A 77 4.43 9.40 -1.07
C ASN A 77 3.77 8.19 -0.36
N VAL A 78 4.24 6.98 -0.68
CA VAL A 78 4.29 5.87 0.22
C VAL A 78 5.22 6.38 1.30
N LYS A 79 4.64 7.03 2.31
CA LYS A 79 5.21 6.90 3.63
C LYS A 79 5.31 5.39 3.84
N THR A 80 6.46 4.81 3.50
CA THR A 80 6.81 3.49 3.98
C THR A 80 6.86 3.72 5.47
N ASN A 81 5.75 3.46 6.16
CA ASN A 81 5.79 3.41 7.60
C ASN A 81 6.85 2.34 7.94
N THR A 82 7.36 2.39 9.16
CA THR A 82 8.40 1.44 9.60
C THR A 82 8.01 -0.01 9.26
N ALA A 83 6.73 -0.36 9.30
CA ALA A 83 6.22 -1.67 8.90
C ALA A 83 6.40 -2.00 7.40
N MET A 84 6.19 -1.06 6.48
CA MET A 84 6.44 -1.25 5.05
C MET A 84 7.93 -1.38 4.73
N SER A 85 8.79 -0.56 5.35
CA SER A 85 10.25 -0.68 5.18
C SER A 85 10.75 -2.04 5.68
N LEU A 86 10.30 -2.46 6.86
CA LEU A 86 10.59 -3.80 7.41
C LEU A 86 10.11 -4.90 6.44
N THR A 87 8.88 -4.81 5.94
CA THR A 87 8.32 -5.80 4.99
C THR A 87 9.16 -5.91 3.71
N GLN A 88 9.66 -4.78 3.20
CA GLN A 88 10.48 -4.71 2.00
C GLN A 88 11.91 -5.25 2.24
N GLU A 89 12.47 -5.03 3.43
CA GLU A 89 13.75 -5.61 3.86
C GLU A 89 13.67 -7.13 4.10
N PHE A 90 12.55 -7.63 4.63
CA PHE A 90 12.30 -9.06 4.78
C PHE A 90 12.07 -9.74 3.43
N SER A 91 11.40 -9.07 2.48
CA SER A 91 11.14 -9.62 1.14
C SER A 91 12.39 -9.71 0.25
N LYS A 92 13.46 -8.94 0.57
CA LYS A 92 14.73 -8.93 -0.17
C LYS A 92 15.75 -9.97 0.32
N LYS A 93 15.52 -10.62 1.47
CA LYS A 93 16.42 -11.66 1.98
C LYS A 93 16.08 -12.99 1.31
N GLU A 94 17.04 -13.54 0.57
CA GLU A 94 17.07 -14.96 0.17
C GLU A 94 16.77 -15.85 1.38
N GLU A 95 16.13 -17.00 1.12
CA GLU A 95 15.76 -18.05 2.09
C GLU A 95 16.83 -18.26 3.16
N SER A 96 16.77 -17.46 4.22
CA SER A 96 17.62 -17.63 5.38
C SER A 96 16.99 -18.72 6.22
N ASP A 97 17.79 -19.70 6.62
CA ASP A 97 17.41 -20.79 7.53
C ASP A 97 16.29 -20.37 8.50
N PRO A 98 15.10 -21.00 8.45
CA PRO A 98 13.91 -20.57 9.21
C PRO A 98 14.16 -20.47 10.72
N LEU A 99 15.17 -21.20 11.23
CA LEU A 99 15.60 -21.14 12.63
C LEU A 99 16.22 -19.80 13.04
N LYS A 100 16.73 -19.02 12.09
CA LYS A 100 17.34 -17.69 12.32
C LYS A 100 16.30 -16.57 12.33
N LEU A 101 15.16 -16.77 11.66
CA LEU A 101 14.09 -15.77 11.57
C LEU A 101 13.10 -15.86 12.73
N ILE A 102 12.96 -17.04 13.33
CA ILE A 102 11.92 -17.32 14.32
C ILE A 102 12.50 -17.23 15.74
N PRO A 103 11.91 -16.39 16.63
CA PRO A 103 12.32 -16.30 18.02
C PRO A 103 12.32 -17.67 18.73
N PRO A 104 13.22 -17.90 19.71
CA PRO A 104 13.36 -19.20 20.39
C PRO A 104 12.06 -19.78 20.92
N GLU A 105 11.14 -18.92 21.38
CA GLU A 105 9.84 -19.28 21.95
C GLU A 105 8.91 -19.95 20.91
N TYR A 106 9.06 -19.61 19.63
CA TYR A 106 8.22 -20.11 18.54
C TYR A 106 8.84 -21.26 17.76
N ARG A 107 10.09 -21.65 18.07
CA ARG A 107 10.75 -22.81 17.45
C ARG A 107 9.99 -24.14 17.59
N PRO A 108 9.21 -24.41 18.66
CA PRO A 108 8.35 -25.60 18.69
C PRO A 108 7.28 -25.61 17.58
N TYR A 109 6.92 -24.45 17.04
CA TYR A 109 5.89 -24.27 16.02
C TYR A 109 6.46 -24.00 14.62
N LEU A 110 7.71 -24.39 14.35
CA LEU A 110 8.34 -24.23 13.02
C LEU A 110 7.46 -24.71 11.87
N LYS A 111 6.69 -25.77 12.11
CA LYS A 111 5.69 -26.34 11.20
C LYS A 111 4.70 -25.29 10.66
N VAL A 112 4.27 -24.36 11.50
CA VAL A 112 3.29 -23.32 11.16
C VAL A 112 3.87 -22.27 10.22
N PHE A 113 5.20 -22.07 10.27
CA PHE A 113 5.90 -21.09 9.43
C PHE A 113 6.41 -21.69 8.11
N SER A 114 6.21 -22.99 7.89
CA SER A 114 6.57 -23.66 6.64
C SER A 114 5.54 -23.37 5.56
N GLU A 115 5.97 -22.72 4.47
CA GLU A 115 5.09 -22.42 3.33
C GLU A 115 4.51 -23.69 2.70
N LYS A 116 5.29 -24.77 2.60
CA LYS A 116 4.82 -26.04 2.05
C LYS A 116 3.74 -26.68 2.92
N GLU A 117 3.84 -26.54 4.24
CA GLU A 117 2.86 -27.13 5.16
C GLU A 117 1.63 -26.24 5.33
N SER A 118 1.73 -24.94 5.00
CA SER A 118 0.59 -24.03 4.96
C SER A 118 -0.28 -24.21 3.69
N GLN A 119 0.27 -24.82 2.63
CA GLN A 119 -0.44 -25.13 1.37
C GLN A 119 -1.41 -26.32 1.50
N ARG A 120 -2.25 -26.33 2.53
CA ARG A 120 -3.27 -27.38 2.75
C ARG A 120 -4.45 -26.83 3.53
N PHE A 121 -5.66 -27.31 3.22
CA PHE A 121 -6.81 -27.06 4.08
C PHE A 121 -6.62 -27.66 5.49
N PRO A 122 -7.10 -26.97 6.53
CA PRO A 122 -7.17 -27.55 7.86
C PRO A 122 -8.05 -28.82 7.84
N PRO A 123 -7.83 -29.75 8.77
CA PRO A 123 -8.73 -30.89 8.92
C PRO A 123 -10.14 -30.40 9.25
N LYS A 124 -11.16 -31.08 8.72
CA LYS A 124 -12.58 -30.74 8.99
C LYS A 124 -12.86 -30.67 10.49
N GLN A 125 -13.59 -29.64 10.91
CA GLN A 125 -13.97 -29.42 12.30
C GLN A 125 -15.48 -29.29 12.44
N LYS A 126 -15.97 -29.30 13.70
CA LYS A 126 -17.39 -29.05 14.01
C LYS A 126 -17.84 -27.64 13.58
N TRP A 127 -16.91 -26.71 13.45
CA TRP A 127 -17.14 -25.30 13.17
C TRP A 127 -16.76 -24.92 11.73
N ASP A 128 -16.78 -25.88 10.80
CA ASP A 128 -16.57 -25.59 9.38
C ASP A 128 -17.66 -24.64 8.88
N HIS A 129 -17.28 -23.71 8.01
CA HIS A 129 -18.21 -22.72 7.47
C HIS A 129 -19.22 -23.38 6.51
N GLU A 130 -20.50 -23.28 6.84
CA GLU A 130 -21.61 -23.72 6.01
C GLU A 130 -22.40 -22.50 5.49
N ILE A 131 -22.79 -22.55 4.22
CA ILE A 131 -23.64 -21.52 3.59
C ILE A 131 -25.08 -22.03 3.61
N GLU A 132 -25.87 -21.57 4.56
CA GLU A 132 -27.30 -21.86 4.63
C GLU A 132 -28.05 -21.10 3.52
N LEU A 133 -28.72 -21.83 2.63
CA LEU A 133 -29.53 -21.25 1.55
C LEU A 133 -30.96 -21.03 2.03
N LEU A 134 -31.58 -19.93 1.57
CA LEU A 134 -33.01 -19.69 1.78
C LEU A 134 -33.85 -20.65 0.92
N ASP A 135 -35.01 -21.08 1.42
CA ASP A 135 -35.92 -22.00 0.70
C ASP A 135 -36.40 -21.48 -0.67
N SER A 136 -36.40 -20.15 -0.85
CA SER A 136 -36.77 -19.50 -2.10
C SER A 136 -35.62 -19.37 -3.12
N PHE A 137 -34.40 -19.78 -2.74
CA PHE A 137 -33.22 -19.62 -3.57
C PHE A 137 -33.28 -20.50 -4.82
N LYS A 138 -32.93 -19.93 -5.96
CA LYS A 138 -32.82 -20.63 -7.24
C LYS A 138 -31.40 -20.51 -7.76
N PRO A 139 -30.68 -21.64 -7.96
CA PRO A 139 -29.34 -21.61 -8.54
C PRO A 139 -29.33 -20.89 -9.89
N LYS A 140 -28.28 -20.11 -10.12
CA LYS A 140 -28.08 -19.39 -11.38
C LYS A 140 -26.62 -19.48 -11.80
N ALA A 141 -26.41 -19.80 -13.06
CA ALA A 141 -25.11 -19.74 -13.70
C ALA A 141 -24.96 -18.40 -14.44
N PHE A 142 -23.91 -17.67 -14.11
CA PHE A 142 -23.52 -16.46 -14.83
C PHE A 142 -22.31 -16.78 -15.73
N PRO A 143 -22.29 -16.29 -16.98
CA PRO A 143 -21.13 -16.45 -17.85
C PRO A 143 -19.96 -15.60 -17.35
N ASN A 144 -18.74 -16.05 -17.61
CA ASN A 144 -17.53 -15.27 -17.32
C ASN A 144 -17.46 -13.99 -18.17
N TYR A 145 -16.76 -12.98 -17.64
CA TYR A 145 -16.41 -11.79 -18.41
C TYR A 145 -15.43 -12.15 -19.54
N LYS A 146 -15.38 -11.29 -20.56
CA LYS A 146 -14.37 -11.41 -21.62
C LYS A 146 -13.02 -11.01 -21.04
N LEU A 147 -12.09 -11.96 -20.99
CA LEU A 147 -10.72 -11.74 -20.53
C LEU A 147 -9.79 -11.43 -21.71
N ALA A 148 -8.82 -10.54 -21.49
CA ALA A 148 -7.73 -10.33 -22.42
C ALA A 148 -6.79 -11.57 -22.44
N PRO A 149 -5.98 -11.77 -23.50
CA PRO A 149 -5.08 -12.93 -23.56
C PRO A 149 -4.15 -13.07 -22.35
N LYS A 150 -3.58 -11.95 -21.87
CA LYS A 150 -2.72 -11.94 -20.67
C LYS A 150 -3.46 -12.35 -19.39
N GLU A 151 -4.73 -11.98 -19.28
CA GLU A 151 -5.56 -12.33 -18.13
C GLU A 151 -5.97 -13.81 -18.19
N MET A 152 -6.12 -14.38 -19.40
CA MET A 152 -6.35 -15.80 -19.58
C MET A 152 -5.14 -16.62 -19.14
N ASP A 153 -3.93 -16.23 -19.56
CA ASP A 153 -2.69 -16.90 -19.17
C ASP A 153 -2.51 -16.91 -17.64
N GLU A 154 -2.80 -15.78 -16.97
CA GLU A 154 -2.73 -15.69 -15.51
C GLU A 154 -3.85 -16.48 -14.81
N LEU A 155 -5.04 -16.55 -15.43
CA LEU A 155 -6.14 -17.38 -14.93
C LEU A 155 -5.78 -18.86 -14.97
N ASP A 156 -5.24 -19.35 -16.09
CA ASP A 156 -4.85 -20.75 -16.25
C ASP A 156 -3.78 -21.12 -15.20
N LYS A 157 -2.77 -20.27 -15.03
CA LYS A 157 -1.76 -20.43 -13.99
C LYS A 157 -2.37 -20.43 -12.58
N PHE A 158 -3.29 -19.51 -12.29
CA PHE A 158 -3.99 -19.47 -11.02
C PHE A 158 -4.77 -20.77 -10.76
N LEU A 159 -5.46 -21.30 -11.77
CA LEU A 159 -6.20 -22.55 -11.66
C LEU A 159 -5.26 -23.72 -11.37
N ASP A 160 -4.19 -23.88 -12.14
CA ASP A 160 -3.21 -24.96 -11.97
C ASP A 160 -2.61 -24.96 -10.56
N GLU A 161 -2.16 -23.80 -10.07
CA GLU A 161 -1.59 -23.67 -8.73
C GLU A 161 -2.59 -24.01 -7.63
N ASN A 162 -3.85 -23.57 -7.74
CA ASN A 162 -4.86 -23.82 -6.71
C ASN A 162 -5.42 -25.25 -6.78
N LEU A 163 -5.42 -25.88 -7.96
CA LEU A 163 -5.74 -27.30 -8.12
C LEU A 163 -4.63 -28.17 -7.51
N GLU A 164 -3.36 -27.84 -7.75
CA GLU A 164 -2.21 -28.55 -7.16
C GLU A 164 -2.22 -28.45 -5.62
N LYS A 165 -2.50 -27.25 -5.08
CA LYS A 165 -2.68 -27.03 -3.62
C LYS A 165 -3.94 -27.70 -3.05
N GLY A 166 -4.86 -28.14 -3.91
CA GLY A 166 -6.15 -28.71 -3.52
C GLY A 166 -7.10 -27.70 -2.90
N TYR A 167 -6.91 -26.40 -3.15
CA TYR A 167 -7.76 -25.31 -2.67
C TYR A 167 -9.09 -25.23 -3.44
N ILE A 168 -9.05 -25.60 -4.71
CA ILE A 168 -10.22 -25.70 -5.58
C ILE A 168 -10.29 -27.10 -6.17
N GLN A 169 -11.48 -27.47 -6.67
CA GLN A 169 -11.72 -28.75 -7.34
C GLN A 169 -12.76 -28.57 -8.44
N GLU A 170 -12.66 -29.38 -9.49
CA GLU A 170 -13.65 -29.37 -10.57
C GLU A 170 -15.00 -29.90 -10.08
N LEU A 171 -16.06 -29.12 -10.32
CA LEU A 171 -17.43 -29.48 -9.95
C LEU A 171 -18.41 -29.11 -11.06
N LYS A 172 -19.41 -29.97 -11.27
CA LYS A 172 -20.55 -29.69 -12.15
C LYS A 172 -21.66 -29.01 -11.36
N SER A 173 -21.49 -27.72 -11.10
CA SER A 173 -22.43 -26.92 -10.30
C SER A 173 -23.53 -26.28 -11.17
N PRO A 174 -24.80 -26.26 -10.72
CA PRO A 174 -25.86 -25.46 -11.36
C PRO A 174 -25.70 -23.95 -11.08
N MET A 175 -24.79 -23.57 -10.18
CA MET A 175 -24.45 -22.20 -9.83
C MET A 175 -23.03 -21.87 -10.27
N ALA A 176 -22.85 -20.71 -10.89
CA ALA A 176 -21.54 -20.21 -11.31
C ALA A 176 -21.53 -18.69 -11.22
N SER A 177 -20.43 -18.13 -10.73
CA SER A 177 -20.18 -16.69 -10.65
C SER A 177 -19.00 -16.33 -11.56
N PRO A 178 -18.99 -15.14 -12.18
CA PRO A 178 -17.93 -14.75 -13.09
C PRO A 178 -16.61 -14.47 -12.33
N PHE A 179 -15.49 -14.80 -12.96
CA PHE A 179 -14.15 -14.44 -12.50
C PHE A 179 -13.69 -13.10 -13.09
N PHE A 180 -12.94 -12.30 -12.32
CA PHE A 180 -12.34 -11.05 -12.79
C PHE A 180 -11.06 -10.71 -12.01
N PHE A 181 -10.17 -9.96 -12.63
CA PHE A 181 -8.95 -9.46 -12.00
C PHE A 181 -9.16 -8.05 -11.42
N VAL A 182 -8.45 -7.77 -10.32
CA VAL A 182 -8.37 -6.43 -9.72
C VAL A 182 -6.93 -6.00 -9.75
N SER A 183 -6.64 -4.88 -10.42
CA SER A 183 -5.29 -4.34 -10.51
C SER A 183 -4.77 -3.94 -9.12
N LYS A 184 -3.65 -4.54 -8.71
CA LYS A 184 -2.93 -4.11 -7.51
C LYS A 184 -2.02 -2.92 -7.83
N LYS A 185 -1.65 -2.16 -6.80
CA LYS A 185 -0.78 -0.97 -6.90
C LYS A 185 0.55 -1.26 -7.59
N ASP A 186 1.07 -2.49 -7.47
CA ASP A 186 2.33 -2.93 -8.05
C ASP A 186 2.26 -3.24 -9.57
N ARG A 187 1.13 -2.91 -10.22
CA ARG A 187 0.83 -3.18 -11.65
C ARG A 187 0.90 -4.67 -12.04
N LYS A 188 0.93 -5.57 -11.07
CA LYS A 188 0.79 -7.01 -11.28
C LYS A 188 -0.70 -7.38 -11.29
N LEU A 189 -1.07 -8.25 -12.22
CA LEU A 189 -2.34 -8.96 -12.24
C LEU A 189 -2.32 -10.10 -11.22
#